data_AF-A0A9E4XCX9-F1
#
_entry.id   AF-A0A9E4XCX9-F1
#
_cell.length_a   1.000
_cell.length_b   1.000
_cell.length_c   1.000
_cell.angle_alpha   90.00
_cell.angle_beta   90.00
_cell.angle_gamma   90.00
#
_symmetry.space_group_name_H-M   'P 1'
#
loop_
_entity.id
_entity.type
_entity.pdbx_description
1 polymer ?
#
loop_
_entity_poly.entity_id
_entity_poly.type
_entity_poly.pdbx_seq_one_letter_code
_entity_poly.pdbx_strand_id
1 'polypeptide(L)'
;NKSDFIEDDTDYMETMRVYEELGHQVIRTSAKTGEGVEKLASTLEGCLTALTGLSGTGKSSLISRLQPGLGLRTGEISEWSGEGRHTTSRYTLHRLDIGGAVVDTPGIREFGLSGLRKADLADWFPDMADFAAACRFNNCTHLIEPGCAVLDGVAEGAIAESRYHSYEMIYDTLPE
;
A
#
# COMPACT_ATOMS: atom_id res chain seq x y z
N ASN A 1 0.93 9.56 -4.32
CA ASN A 1 2.07 10.40 -4.74
C ASN A 1 2.20 10.33 -6.26
N LYS A 2 2.88 11.32 -6.88
CA LYS A 2 3.11 11.40 -8.33
C LYS A 2 1.82 11.49 -9.16
N SER A 3 0.74 12.02 -8.58
CA SER A 3 -0.54 12.19 -9.29
C SER A 3 -0.48 13.16 -10.47
N ASP A 4 0.60 13.94 -10.57
CA ASP A 4 0.88 14.86 -11.68
C ASP A 4 1.20 14.14 -13.00
N PHE A 5 1.39 12.83 -13.00
CA PHE A 5 1.55 12.01 -14.21
C PHE A 5 0.25 11.38 -14.71
N ILE A 6 -0.86 11.53 -13.97
CA ILE A 6 -2.14 10.93 -14.33
C ILE A 6 -2.91 11.93 -15.20
N GLU A 7 -3.02 11.64 -16.50
CA GLU A 7 -3.80 12.43 -17.46
C GLU A 7 -5.27 12.02 -17.49
N ASP A 8 -5.53 10.71 -17.46
CA ASP A 8 -6.86 10.09 -17.28
C ASP A 8 -6.86 9.33 -15.95
N ASP A 9 -7.77 9.68 -15.05
CA ASP A 9 -7.85 9.11 -13.72
C ASP A 9 -8.93 8.02 -13.57
N THR A 10 -9.54 7.56 -14.66
CA THR A 10 -10.55 6.50 -14.64
C THR A 10 -10.03 5.22 -13.95
N ASP A 11 -8.89 4.68 -14.42
CA ASP A 11 -8.27 3.47 -13.85
C ASP A 11 -7.82 3.68 -12.38
N TYR A 12 -7.32 4.88 -12.08
CA TYR A 12 -6.96 5.27 -10.72
C TYR A 12 -8.19 5.25 -9.80
N MET A 13 -9.29 5.87 -10.21
CA MET A 13 -10.52 5.92 -9.43
C MET A 13 -11.11 4.54 -9.23
N GLU A 14 -11.18 3.71 -10.27
CA GLU A 14 -11.67 2.33 -10.16
C GLU A 14 -10.83 1.51 -9.18
N THR A 15 -9.50 1.59 -9.29
CA THR A 15 -8.59 0.85 -8.40
C THR A 15 -8.69 1.34 -6.95
N MET A 16 -8.74 2.66 -6.72
CA MET A 16 -8.78 3.22 -5.37
C MET A 16 -10.13 3.01 -4.69
N ARG A 17 -11.23 3.04 -5.46
CA ARG A 17 -12.59 2.84 -4.95
C ARG A 17 -12.72 1.53 -4.19
N VAL A 18 -12.08 0.46 -4.67
CA VAL A 18 -12.05 -0.83 -3.97
C VAL A 18 -11.52 -0.68 -2.54
N TYR A 19 -10.43 0.07 -2.33
CA TYR A 19 -9.87 0.29 -1.00
C TYR A 19 -10.71 1.23 -0.14
N GLU A 20 -11.34 2.23 -0.76
CA GLU A 20 -12.26 3.14 -0.06
C GLU A 20 -13.52 2.42 0.43
N GLU A 21 -14.09 1.51 -0.37
CA GLU A 21 -15.23 0.67 0.01
C GLU A 21 -14.88 -0.29 1.17
N LEU A 22 -13.60 -0.66 1.31
CA LEU A 22 -13.06 -1.39 2.47
C LEU A 22 -12.78 -0.51 3.69
N GLY A 23 -13.12 0.78 3.63
CA GLY A 23 -12.96 1.73 4.73
C GLY A 23 -11.56 2.32 4.86
N HIS A 24 -10.67 2.13 3.87
CA HIS A 24 -9.37 2.78 3.88
C HIS A 24 -9.47 4.22 3.37
N GLN A 25 -8.76 5.14 4.05
CA GLN A 25 -8.63 6.50 3.56
C GLN A 25 -7.60 6.56 2.43
N VAL A 26 -8.03 6.92 1.22
CA VAL A 26 -7.15 7.19 0.09
C VAL A 26 -6.92 8.71 -0.04
N ILE A 27 -5.65 9.10 -0.18
CA ILE A 27 -5.27 10.49 -0.42
C ILE A 27 -4.38 10.56 -1.66
N ARG A 28 -4.96 11.02 -2.77
CA ARG A 28 -4.22 11.40 -3.98
C ARG A 28 -3.27 12.54 -3.63
N THR A 29 -2.00 12.40 -4.01
CA THR A 29 -0.96 13.39 -3.68
C THR A 29 0.05 13.56 -4.81
N SER A 30 0.61 14.76 -4.92
CA SER A 30 1.82 15.02 -5.69
C SER A 30 2.78 15.91 -4.89
N ALA A 31 3.97 15.38 -4.58
CA ALA A 31 5.03 16.17 -3.97
C ALA A 31 5.52 17.32 -4.88
N LYS A 32 5.37 17.17 -6.21
CA LYS A 32 5.81 18.16 -7.21
C LYS A 32 4.89 19.37 -7.21
N THR A 33 3.58 19.15 -7.37
CA THR A 33 2.59 20.23 -7.46
C THR A 33 2.12 20.70 -6.07
N GLY A 34 2.18 19.82 -5.07
CA GLY A 34 1.63 20.05 -3.74
C GLY A 34 0.19 19.55 -3.57
N GLU A 35 -0.42 18.98 -4.61
CA GLU A 35 -1.77 18.41 -4.57
C GLU A 35 -1.89 17.40 -3.41
N GLY A 36 -2.96 17.52 -2.62
CA GLY A 36 -3.31 16.61 -1.53
C GLY A 36 -2.39 16.64 -0.30
N VAL A 37 -1.31 17.42 -0.32
CA VAL A 37 -0.35 17.50 0.79
C VAL A 37 -0.98 18.12 2.04
N GLU A 38 -1.86 19.10 1.87
CA GLU A 38 -2.59 19.69 3.01
C GLU A 38 -3.52 18.69 3.69
N LYS A 39 -4.31 17.93 2.90
CA LYS A 39 -5.16 16.85 3.43
C LYS A 39 -4.33 15.77 4.14
N LEU A 40 -3.19 15.40 3.55
CA LEU A 40 -2.24 14.49 4.20
C LEU A 40 -1.74 15.08 5.53
N ALA A 41 -1.35 16.35 5.57
CA ALA A 41 -0.89 17.02 6.78
C ALA A 41 -1.95 16.93 7.89
N SER A 42 -3.21 17.28 7.60
CA SER A 42 -4.30 17.19 8.57
C SER A 42 -4.51 15.77 9.11
N THR A 43 -4.39 14.74 8.25
CA THR A 43 -4.48 13.33 8.70
C THR A 43 -3.34 12.94 9.63
N LEU A 44 -2.14 13.51 9.46
CA LEU A 44 -0.95 13.17 10.24
C LEU A 44 -0.78 13.99 11.52
N GLU A 45 -1.60 15.03 11.70
CA GLU A 45 -1.52 15.96 12.83
C GLU A 45 -1.52 15.21 14.18
N GLY A 46 -0.50 15.46 15.00
CA GLY A 46 -0.38 14.84 16.33
C GLY A 46 -0.07 13.33 16.33
N CYS A 47 0.05 12.69 15.17
CA CYS A 47 0.25 11.25 15.05
C CYS A 47 1.73 10.86 14.92
N LEU A 48 2.10 9.67 15.39
CA LEU A 48 3.36 9.03 15.03
C LEU A 48 3.11 8.10 13.84
N THR A 49 3.65 8.44 12.67
CA THR A 49 3.35 7.76 11.41
C THR A 49 4.61 7.17 10.79
N ALA A 50 4.54 5.94 10.28
CA ALA A 50 5.60 5.38 9.43
C ALA A 50 5.19 5.45 7.96
N LEU A 51 6.06 6.00 7.11
CA LEU A 51 5.83 5.99 5.66
C LEU A 51 6.53 4.80 5.02
N THR A 52 5.74 3.86 4.51
CA THR A 52 6.22 2.66 3.82
C THR A 52 5.91 2.69 2.32
N GLY A 53 6.62 1.87 1.55
CA GLY A 53 6.43 1.69 0.12
C GLY A 53 7.73 1.38 -0.61
N LEU A 54 7.61 0.93 -1.85
CA LEU A 54 8.75 0.56 -2.69
C LEU A 54 9.75 1.71 -2.87
N SER A 55 11.00 1.36 -3.18
CA SER A 55 11.98 2.36 -3.58
C SER A 55 11.48 3.17 -4.79
N GLY A 56 11.69 4.49 -4.79
CA GLY A 56 11.29 5.36 -5.90
C GLY A 56 9.82 5.84 -5.89
N THR A 57 8.97 5.44 -4.93
CA THR A 57 7.58 5.94 -4.82
C THR A 57 7.48 7.41 -4.36
N GLY A 58 8.59 8.00 -3.91
CA GLY A 58 8.69 9.42 -3.54
C GLY A 58 8.31 9.75 -2.10
N LYS A 59 8.51 8.80 -1.16
CA LYS A 59 8.34 9.01 0.29
C LYS A 59 9.09 10.25 0.79
N SER A 60 10.41 10.31 0.59
CA SER A 60 11.22 11.44 1.04
C SER A 60 10.82 12.76 0.37
N SER A 61 10.36 12.75 -0.88
CA SER A 61 9.81 13.94 -1.54
C SER A 61 8.52 14.44 -0.88
N LEU A 62 7.63 13.55 -0.47
CA LEU A 62 6.43 13.91 0.29
C LEU A 62 6.80 14.47 1.67
N ILE A 63 7.75 13.85 2.38
CA ILE A 63 8.22 14.35 3.68
C ILE A 63 8.81 15.75 3.55
N SER A 64 9.68 15.98 2.56
CA SER A 64 10.25 17.31 2.30
C SER A 64 9.21 18.38 1.99
N ARG A 65 8.10 17.99 1.35
CA ARG A 65 7.00 18.90 1.03
C ARG A 65 6.11 19.17 2.25
N LEU A 66 5.86 18.14 3.06
CA LEU A 66 5.07 18.22 4.29
C LEU A 66 5.79 19.07 5.35
N GLN A 67 7.10 18.90 5.49
CA GLN A 67 7.93 19.64 6.43
C GLN A 67 9.13 20.26 5.69
N PRO A 68 8.96 21.50 5.18
CA PRO A 68 10.04 22.24 4.58
C PRO A 68 11.22 22.40 5.55
N GLY A 69 12.45 22.41 5.03
CA GLY A 69 13.65 22.65 5.83
C GLY A 69 14.29 21.42 6.48
N LEU A 70 13.76 20.21 6.30
CA LEU A 70 14.37 18.98 6.81
C LEU A 70 15.73 18.61 6.15
N GLY A 71 16.10 19.29 5.06
CA GLY A 71 17.38 19.03 4.38
C GLY A 71 17.51 17.61 3.82
N LEU A 72 16.40 16.91 3.62
CA LEU A 72 16.39 15.56 3.03
C LEU A 72 16.93 15.63 1.62
N ARG A 73 17.95 14.80 1.32
CA ARG A 73 18.48 14.65 -0.04
C ARG A 73 17.44 13.93 -0.90
N THR A 74 16.63 14.68 -1.64
CA THR A 74 15.82 14.14 -2.74
C THR A 74 16.71 14.04 -3.97
N GLY A 75 17.52 12.99 -4.06
CA GLY A 75 18.25 12.70 -5.30
C GLY A 75 17.25 12.31 -6.40
N GLU A 76 17.36 12.93 -7.56
CA GLU A 76 16.81 12.36 -8.80
C GLU A 76 17.35 10.94 -8.95
N ILE A 77 16.56 10.05 -9.53
CA ILE A 77 16.99 8.69 -9.84
C ILE A 77 18.24 8.83 -10.71
N SER A 78 19.41 8.54 -10.14
CA SER A 78 20.67 8.71 -10.85
C SER A 78 20.66 7.77 -12.05
N GLU A 79 20.61 8.33 -13.27
CA GLU A 79 20.88 7.64 -14.54
C GLU A 79 22.36 7.19 -14.67
N TRP A 80 23.01 6.84 -13.56
CA TRP A 80 24.45 6.58 -13.57
C TRP A 80 24.81 5.33 -12.78
N SER A 81 25.33 4.37 -13.55
CA SER A 81 26.01 3.12 -13.17
C SER A 81 25.12 1.99 -12.64
N GLY A 82 25.22 0.84 -13.33
CA GLY A 82 24.54 -0.42 -13.03
C GLY A 82 24.96 -1.12 -11.72
N GLU A 83 25.31 -0.36 -10.68
CA GLU A 83 25.52 -0.85 -9.31
C GLU A 83 25.13 0.27 -8.32
N GLY A 84 23.83 0.44 -8.08
CA GLY A 84 23.28 1.54 -7.28
C GLY A 84 23.42 1.34 -5.77
N ARG A 85 24.53 1.82 -5.19
CA ARG A 85 24.73 1.96 -3.74
C ARG A 85 24.21 3.33 -3.27
N HIS A 86 23.39 3.29 -2.20
CA HIS A 86 22.92 4.40 -1.34
C HIS A 86 21.46 4.87 -1.52
N THR A 87 20.57 3.97 -1.12
CA THR A 87 19.16 4.19 -0.72
C THR A 87 19.12 4.53 0.79
N THR A 88 18.13 5.29 1.27
CA THR A 88 17.94 5.63 2.71
C THR A 88 18.03 4.36 3.57
N SER A 89 19.17 4.10 4.21
CA SER A 89 19.44 2.83 4.91
C SER A 89 19.15 2.88 6.41
N ARG A 90 18.65 4.01 6.90
CA ARG A 90 18.30 4.25 8.30
C ARG A 90 16.87 4.73 8.40
N TYR A 91 16.16 4.16 9.37
CA TYR A 91 14.93 4.73 9.88
C TYR A 91 15.25 6.08 10.50
N THR A 92 14.58 7.14 10.03
CA THR A 92 14.78 8.50 10.54
C THR A 92 13.45 9.05 11.02
N LEU A 93 13.41 9.55 12.25
CA LEU A 93 12.24 10.20 12.81
C LEU A 93 12.31 11.71 12.57
N HIS A 94 11.32 12.25 11.89
CA HIS A 94 11.15 13.68 11.63
C HIS A 94 9.97 14.20 12.43
N ARG A 95 10.22 15.16 13.34
CA ARG A 95 9.14 15.90 13.99
C ARG A 95 8.53 16.87 12.98
N LEU A 96 7.22 17.02 13.04
CA LEU A 96 6.48 17.93 12.17
C LEU A 96 6.05 19.18 12.94
N ASP A 97 6.00 20.33 12.26
CA ASP A 97 5.52 21.59 12.85
C ASP A 97 4.02 21.56 13.17
N ILE A 98 3.26 20.75 12.41
CA ILE A 98 1.86 20.43 12.69
C ILE A 98 1.69 19.53 13.94
N GLY A 99 2.78 19.18 14.63
CA GLY A 99 2.75 18.21 15.72
C GLY A 99 2.77 16.76 15.24
N GLY A 100 3.17 15.85 16.13
CA GLY A 100 3.44 14.45 15.76
C GLY A 100 4.82 14.26 15.12
N ALA A 101 5.01 13.12 14.45
CA ALA A 101 6.26 12.77 13.78
C ALA A 101 6.07 11.73 12.67
N VAL A 102 6.93 11.77 11.66
CA VAL A 102 7.01 10.80 10.58
C VAL A 102 8.32 10.02 10.65
N VAL A 103 8.24 8.70 10.61
CA VAL A 103 9.36 7.79 10.43
C VAL A 103 9.55 7.56 8.93
N ASP A 104 10.64 8.09 8.37
CA ASP A 104 11.10 7.75 7.02
C ASP A 104 11.72 6.35 7.07
N THR A 105 11.11 5.40 6.37
CA THR A 105 11.63 4.03 6.26
C THR A 105 12.43 3.86 4.97
N PRO A 106 13.47 3.01 4.96
CA PRO A 106 14.08 2.55 3.71
C PRO A 106 13.01 2.11 2.70
N GLY A 107 13.23 2.42 1.42
CA GLY A 107 12.38 1.89 0.36
C GLY A 107 12.48 0.37 0.34
N ILE A 108 11.33 -0.30 0.37
CA ILE A 108 11.26 -1.76 0.23
C ILE A 108 11.75 -2.11 -1.18
N ARG A 109 12.73 -3.01 -1.29
CA ARG A 109 13.26 -3.50 -2.58
C ARG A 109 12.58 -4.78 -3.00
N GLU A 110 12.42 -5.68 -2.05
CA GLU A 110 11.66 -6.92 -2.17
C GLU A 110 10.74 -7.01 -0.96
N PHE A 111 9.49 -7.38 -1.20
CA PHE A 111 8.48 -7.56 -0.18
C PHE A 111 8.33 -9.05 0.08
N GLY A 112 8.45 -9.46 1.35
CA GLY A 112 8.22 -10.83 1.78
C GLY A 112 7.30 -10.81 3.00
N LEU A 113 6.25 -11.62 2.98
CA LEU A 113 5.34 -11.79 4.10
C LEU A 113 5.91 -12.86 5.03
N SER A 114 6.75 -12.46 5.97
CA SER A 114 7.30 -13.37 6.95
C SER A 114 6.28 -13.70 8.04
N GLY A 115 6.22 -14.97 8.43
CA GLY A 115 5.33 -15.42 9.52
C GLY A 115 3.86 -15.59 9.13
N LEU A 116 3.52 -15.43 7.86
CA LEU A 116 2.19 -15.74 7.33
C LEU A 116 2.22 -17.11 6.64
N ARG A 117 1.19 -17.93 6.87
CA ARG A 117 0.98 -19.23 6.21
C ARG A 117 -0.20 -19.14 5.26
N LYS A 118 -0.25 -20.03 4.28
CA LYS A 118 -1.37 -20.15 3.33
C LYS A 118 -2.72 -20.24 4.04
N ALA A 119 -2.81 -21.06 5.08
CA ALA A 119 -4.05 -21.27 5.84
C ALA A 119 -4.59 -20.01 6.52
N ASP A 120 -3.73 -19.03 6.80
CA ASP A 120 -4.10 -17.80 7.50
C ASP A 120 -4.42 -16.67 6.52
N LEU A 121 -4.10 -16.80 5.21
CA LEU A 121 -4.09 -15.68 4.27
C LEU A 121 -5.47 -14.99 4.11
N ALA A 122 -6.56 -15.75 4.04
CA ALA A 122 -7.90 -15.21 3.81
C ALA A 122 -8.33 -14.24 4.94
N ASP A 123 -7.87 -14.47 6.17
CA ASP A 123 -8.17 -13.60 7.32
C ASP A 123 -7.51 -12.21 7.19
N TRP A 124 -6.50 -12.06 6.34
CA TRP A 124 -5.82 -10.78 6.07
C TRP A 124 -6.43 -10.01 4.90
N PHE A 125 -7.48 -10.55 4.28
CA PHE A 125 -8.29 -9.89 3.25
C PHE A 125 -9.67 -9.56 3.85
N PRO A 126 -9.89 -8.33 4.35
CA PRO A 126 -11.15 -7.97 5.00
C PRO A 126 -12.39 -8.18 4.13
N ASP A 127 -12.25 -8.00 2.82
CA ASP A 127 -13.25 -8.29 1.79
C ASP A 127 -13.58 -9.78 1.64
N MET A 128 -12.68 -10.67 2.01
CA MET A 128 -12.84 -12.12 1.84
C MET A 128 -13.19 -12.83 3.14
N ALA A 129 -12.78 -12.30 4.30
CA ALA A 129 -12.91 -12.96 5.59
C ALA A 129 -14.35 -13.41 5.91
N ASP A 130 -15.34 -12.55 5.63
CA ASP A 130 -16.76 -12.87 5.86
C ASP A 130 -17.26 -13.99 4.92
N PHE A 131 -16.83 -13.99 3.66
CA PHE A 131 -17.15 -15.06 2.70
C PHE A 131 -16.43 -16.37 3.05
N ALA A 132 -15.17 -16.28 3.48
CA ALA A 132 -14.38 -17.44 3.89
C ALA A 132 -15.03 -18.16 5.08
N ALA A 133 -15.60 -17.42 6.04
CA ALA A 133 -16.36 -17.98 7.15
C ALA A 133 -17.65 -18.71 6.72
N ALA A 134 -18.19 -18.40 5.55
CA ALA A 134 -19.37 -19.05 4.96
C ALA A 134 -19.02 -20.26 4.08
N CYS A 135 -17.74 -20.57 3.87
CA CYS A 135 -17.33 -21.73 3.08
C CYS A 135 -17.79 -23.04 3.72
N ARG A 136 -18.18 -23.99 2.87
CA ARG A 136 -18.58 -25.34 3.29
C ARG A 136 -17.47 -26.10 4.03
N PHE A 137 -16.21 -25.87 3.65
CA PHE A 137 -15.05 -26.57 4.17
C PHE A 137 -14.21 -25.62 5.02
N ASN A 138 -13.83 -26.07 6.22
CA ASN A 138 -13.01 -25.28 7.15
C ASN A 138 -11.55 -25.09 6.67
N ASN A 139 -11.12 -25.86 5.67
CA ASN A 139 -9.79 -25.80 5.07
C ASN A 139 -9.84 -25.40 3.59
N CYS A 140 -10.86 -24.62 3.22
CA CYS A 140 -11.00 -24.08 1.87
C CYS A 140 -9.80 -23.18 1.54
N THR A 141 -9.08 -23.48 0.46
CA THR A 141 -7.99 -22.61 -0.03
C THR A 141 -8.52 -21.43 -0.84
N HIS A 142 -9.80 -21.49 -1.21
CA HIS A 142 -10.50 -20.49 -2.01
C HIS A 142 -10.02 -20.38 -3.45
N LEU A 143 -9.43 -21.45 -3.99
CA LEU A 143 -8.85 -21.46 -5.34
C LEU A 143 -9.65 -22.31 -6.32
N ILE A 144 -10.09 -23.49 -5.88
CA ILE A 144 -10.73 -24.49 -6.77
C ILE A 144 -11.90 -25.23 -6.11
N GLU A 145 -12.15 -24.98 -4.82
CA GLU A 145 -13.10 -25.77 -4.05
C GLU A 145 -14.53 -25.60 -4.54
N PRO A 146 -15.29 -26.70 -4.72
CA PRO A 146 -16.69 -26.61 -5.14
C PRO A 146 -17.55 -25.99 -4.04
N GLY A 147 -18.32 -24.95 -4.41
CA GLY A 147 -19.17 -24.21 -3.48
C GLY A 147 -18.37 -23.32 -2.52
N CYS A 148 -17.23 -22.79 -2.98
CA CYS A 148 -16.46 -21.80 -2.26
C CYS A 148 -17.19 -20.45 -2.28
N ALA A 149 -17.68 -20.01 -1.11
CA ALA A 149 -18.35 -18.72 -0.97
C ALA A 149 -17.48 -17.52 -1.39
N VAL A 150 -16.14 -17.61 -1.28
CA VAL A 150 -15.24 -16.57 -1.80
C VAL A 150 -15.28 -16.52 -3.33
N LEU A 151 -15.20 -17.67 -4.03
CA LEU A 151 -15.29 -17.71 -5.49
C LEU A 151 -16.67 -17.25 -5.99
N ASP A 152 -17.73 -17.62 -5.27
CA ASP A 152 -19.09 -17.14 -5.56
C ASP A 152 -19.16 -15.61 -5.38
N GLY A 153 -18.58 -15.07 -4.31
CA GLY A 153 -18.51 -13.63 -4.06
C GLY A 153 -17.73 -12.87 -5.13
N VAL A 154 -16.67 -13.47 -5.70
CA VAL A 154 -15.96 -12.92 -6.86
C VAL A 154 -16.85 -12.93 -8.11
N ALA A 155 -17.51 -14.06 -8.40
CA ALA A 155 -18.37 -14.20 -9.57
C ALA A 155 -19.59 -13.25 -9.53
N GLU A 156 -20.09 -12.93 -8.34
CA GLU A 156 -21.19 -11.99 -8.12
C GLU A 156 -20.74 -10.52 -8.07
N GLY A 157 -19.42 -10.26 -8.11
CA GLY A 157 -18.84 -8.92 -8.02
C GLY A 157 -18.86 -8.31 -6.62
N ALA A 158 -19.15 -9.10 -5.59
CA ALA A 158 -19.07 -8.68 -4.20
C ALA A 158 -17.62 -8.60 -3.70
N ILE A 159 -16.72 -9.40 -4.27
CA ILE A 159 -15.27 -9.29 -4.10
C ILE A 159 -14.68 -8.83 -5.43
N ALA A 160 -13.90 -7.76 -5.42
CA ALA A 160 -13.25 -7.26 -6.63
C ALA A 160 -12.27 -8.29 -7.20
N GLU A 161 -12.32 -8.53 -8.52
CA GLU A 161 -11.42 -9.48 -9.19
C GLU A 161 -9.93 -9.15 -8.96
N SER A 162 -9.58 -7.87 -8.90
CA SER A 162 -8.20 -7.42 -8.62
C SER A 162 -7.71 -7.81 -7.22
N ARG A 163 -8.63 -7.89 -6.25
CA ARG A 163 -8.34 -8.33 -4.87
C ARG A 163 -8.16 -9.83 -4.81
N TYR A 164 -9.03 -10.59 -5.49
CA TYR A 164 -8.88 -12.04 -5.62
C TYR A 164 -7.59 -12.44 -6.34
N HIS A 165 -7.26 -11.78 -7.45
CA HIS A 165 -5.98 -12.01 -8.12
C HIS A 165 -4.77 -11.70 -7.22
N SER A 166 -4.85 -10.64 -6.39
CA SER A 166 -3.81 -10.35 -5.40
C SER A 166 -3.68 -11.46 -4.34
N TYR A 167 -4.81 -12.06 -3.92
CA TYR A 167 -4.84 -13.21 -3.02
C TYR A 167 -4.13 -14.41 -3.65
N GLU A 168 -4.46 -14.79 -4.89
CA GLU A 168 -3.81 -15.90 -5.60
C GLU A 168 -2.30 -15.71 -5.71
N MET A 169 -1.88 -14.52 -6.16
CA MET A 169 -0.47 -14.18 -6.31
C MET A 169 0.29 -14.25 -4.99
N ILE A 170 -0.33 -13.84 -3.87
CA ILE A 170 0.30 -13.93 -2.55
C ILE A 170 0.33 -15.37 -2.07
N TYR A 171 -0.77 -16.11 -2.23
CA TYR A 171 -0.90 -17.50 -1.81
C TYR A 171 0.24 -18.38 -2.34
N ASP A 172 0.61 -18.20 -3.60
CA ASP A 172 1.70 -18.95 -4.25
C ASP A 172 3.09 -18.64 -3.68
N THR A 173 3.26 -17.50 -3.00
CA THR A 173 4.53 -17.10 -2.38
C THR A 173 4.69 -17.57 -0.94
N LEU A 174 3.59 -18.03 -0.31
CA LEU A 174 3.57 -18.36 1.11
C LEU A 174 3.99 -19.81 1.39
N PRO A 175 4.62 -20.06 2.55
CA PRO A 175 4.78 -21.41 3.05
C PRO A 175 3.41 -22.01 3.42
N GLU A 176 3.34 -23.34 3.43
CA GLU A 176 2.18 -24.10 3.91
C GLU A 176 1.74 -23.71 5.34
#